data_AF-A0A9P1G0I9-F1
#
_entry.id   AF-A0A9P1G0I9-F1
#
_cell.length_a   1.000
_cell.length_b   1.000
_cell.length_c   1.000
_cell.angle_alpha   90.00
_cell.angle_beta   90.00
_cell.angle_gamma   90.00
#
_symmetry.space_group_name_H-M   'P 1'
#
loop_
_entity.id
_entity.type
_entity.pdbx_description
1 polymer ?
#
loop_
_entity_poly.entity_id
_entity_poly.type
_entity_poly.pdbx_seq_one_letter_code
_entity_poly.pdbx_strand_id
1 'polypeptide(L)'
;MMCAICTGARIVTPNYVKACREAGRWVDEEDFTLKDEICESAFARKRGMPGYSLAAAVKRAQSNGPLLQGISVYVFPSVGDKRDLPILVAAAGGMWLKRFPLQPEDPSVLLLAERSVNSERERKRRKTFEVYDVELLREAACTQELRKSAYRLQ
;
A
#
# COMPACT_ATOMS: atom_id res chain seq x y z
N MET A 1 -1.51 6.28 8.38
CA MET A 1 -2.35 5.06 8.30
C MET A 1 -1.70 3.96 7.45
N MET A 2 -1.57 4.11 6.12
CA MET A 2 -1.03 3.07 5.24
C MET A 2 0.32 2.49 5.69
N CYS A 3 1.29 3.33 6.08
CA CYS A 3 2.57 2.85 6.59
C CYS A 3 2.42 1.95 7.82
N ALA A 4 1.52 2.28 8.75
CA ALA A 4 1.27 1.48 9.95
C ALA A 4 0.69 0.10 9.61
N ILE A 5 -0.18 0.03 8.59
CA ILE A 5 -0.70 -1.25 8.08
C ILE A 5 0.43 -2.08 7.49
N CYS A 6 1.26 -1.48 6.62
CA CYS A 6 2.40 -2.16 5.99
C CYS A 6 3.42 -2.70 7.00
N THR A 7 3.66 -1.98 8.09
CA THR A 7 4.58 -2.43 9.15
C THR A 7 3.94 -3.45 10.10
N GLY A 8 2.67 -3.81 9.90
CA GLY A 8 1.93 -4.69 10.81
C GLY A 8 1.71 -4.09 12.20
N ALA A 9 1.74 -2.76 12.33
CA ALA A 9 1.51 -2.10 13.60
C ALA A 9 0.06 -2.34 14.05
N ARG A 10 -0.14 -2.49 15.36
CA ARG A 10 -1.48 -2.61 15.93
C ARG A 10 -2.20 -1.28 15.80
N ILE A 11 -3.44 -1.34 15.35
CA ILE A 11 -4.28 -0.17 15.12
C ILE A 11 -5.45 -0.28 16.08
N VAL A 12 -5.41 0.53 17.13
CA VAL A 12 -6.37 0.54 18.22
C VAL A 12 -7.12 1.86 18.28
N THR A 13 -8.27 1.85 18.94
CA THR A 13 -9.04 3.05 19.24
C THR A 13 -8.37 3.87 20.35
N PRO A 14 -8.64 5.19 20.45
CA PRO A 14 -8.11 6.02 21.54
C PRO A 14 -8.49 5.55 22.96
N ASN A 15 -9.53 4.72 23.09
CA ASN A 15 -9.93 4.14 24.37
C ASN A 15 -8.85 3.22 24.96
N TYR A 16 -7.99 2.63 24.13
CA TYR A 16 -6.84 1.85 24.60
C TYR A 16 -5.94 2.66 25.53
N VAL A 17 -5.61 3.89 25.12
CA VAL A 17 -4.74 4.79 25.88
C VAL A 17 -5.39 5.19 27.20
N LYS A 18 -6.71 5.39 27.22
CA LYS A 18 -7.47 5.68 28.45
C LYS A 18 -7.42 4.48 29.40
N ALA A 19 -7.67 3.28 28.90
CA ALA A 19 -7.62 2.05 29.68
C ALA A 19 -6.22 1.78 30.25
N CYS A 20 -5.17 2.00 29.46
CA CYS A 20 -3.79 1.88 29.93
C CYS A 20 -3.48 2.87 31.06
N ARG A 21 -3.94 4.11 30.92
CA ARG A 21 -3.76 5.15 31.94
C ARG A 21 -4.48 4.78 33.24
N GLU A 22 -5.71 4.31 33.16
CA GLU A 22 -6.51 3.90 34.33
C GLU A 22 -5.92 2.67 35.03
N ALA A 23 -5.39 1.72 34.26
CA ALA A 23 -4.73 0.52 34.80
C ALA A 23 -3.30 0.79 35.31
N GLY A 24 -2.69 1.93 34.96
CA GLY A 24 -1.29 2.24 35.25
C GLY A 24 -0.28 1.36 34.52
N ARG A 25 -0.71 0.63 33.48
CA ARG A 25 0.10 -0.30 32.68
C ARG A 25 -0.50 -0.50 31.30
N TRP A 26 0.26 -1.09 30.38
CA TRP A 26 -0.29 -1.58 29.12
C TRP A 26 -1.30 -2.70 29.39
N VAL A 27 -2.53 -2.52 28.90
CA VAL A 27 -3.56 -3.56 28.93
C VAL A 27 -3.56 -4.34 27.62
N ASP A 28 -4.34 -5.42 27.55
CA ASP A 28 -4.54 -6.15 26.30
C ASP A 28 -5.20 -5.23 25.25
N GLU A 29 -4.73 -5.34 24.02
CA GLU A 29 -5.12 -4.50 22.89
C GLU A 29 -6.32 -5.06 22.12
N GLU A 30 -6.64 -6.35 22.28
CA GLU A 30 -7.63 -7.06 21.46
C GLU A 30 -8.99 -6.35 21.45
N ASP A 31 -9.50 -6.01 22.63
CA ASP A 31 -10.78 -5.30 22.84
C ASP A 31 -10.80 -3.87 22.27
N PHE A 32 -9.62 -3.30 22.00
CA PHE A 32 -9.48 -1.94 21.50
C PHE A 32 -9.13 -1.87 20.02
N THR A 33 -8.98 -3.01 19.35
CA THR A 33 -8.71 -3.08 17.90
C THR A 33 -9.72 -2.24 17.13
N LEU A 34 -9.23 -1.37 16.25
CA LEU A 34 -10.09 -0.53 15.42
C LEU A 34 -10.91 -1.40 14.46
N LYS A 35 -12.24 -1.30 14.58
CA LYS A 35 -13.23 -1.93 13.69
C LYS A 35 -14.14 -0.85 13.13
N ASP A 36 -13.87 -0.38 11.91
CA ASP A 36 -14.67 0.65 11.24
C ASP A 36 -15.47 0.01 10.10
N GLU A 37 -16.55 -0.69 10.47
CA GLU A 37 -17.37 -1.47 9.54
C GLU A 37 -17.94 -0.62 8.39
N ILE A 38 -18.22 0.66 8.65
CA ILE A 38 -18.76 1.60 7.66
C ILE A 38 -17.69 1.90 6.61
N CYS A 39 -16.51 2.33 7.03
CA CYS A 39 -15.42 2.64 6.10
C CYS A 39 -14.89 1.40 5.40
N GLU A 40 -14.81 0.26 6.09
CA GLU A 40 -14.40 -1.02 5.52
C GLU A 40 -15.38 -1.48 4.43
N SER A 41 -16.69 -1.42 4.69
CA SER A 41 -17.71 -1.77 3.70
C SER A 41 -17.72 -0.82 2.51
N ALA A 42 -17.53 0.48 2.75
CA ALA A 42 -17.43 1.48 1.68
C ALA A 42 -16.18 1.24 0.81
N PHE A 43 -15.05 0.92 1.43
CA PHE A 43 -13.81 0.57 0.75
C PHE A 43 -13.97 -0.72 -0.07
N ALA A 44 -14.48 -1.78 0.55
CA ALA A 44 -14.79 -3.07 -0.06
C ALA A 44 -15.61 -2.90 -1.34
N ARG A 45 -16.71 -2.14 -1.25
CA ARG A 45 -17.58 -1.86 -2.41
C ARG A 45 -16.86 -1.09 -3.50
N LYS A 46 -16.11 -0.03 -3.15
CA LYS A 46 -15.40 0.82 -4.12
C LYS A 46 -14.30 0.06 -4.86
N ARG A 47 -13.66 -0.92 -4.22
CA ARG A 47 -12.51 -1.67 -4.75
C ARG A 47 -12.86 -3.07 -5.26
N GLY A 48 -14.13 -3.48 -5.16
CA GLY A 48 -14.57 -4.83 -5.54
C GLY A 48 -13.91 -5.92 -4.70
N MET A 49 -13.78 -5.67 -3.39
CA MET A 49 -13.14 -6.56 -2.41
C MET A 49 -14.12 -6.91 -1.29
N PRO A 50 -15.13 -7.76 -1.55
CA PRO A 50 -16.08 -8.16 -0.53
C PRO A 50 -15.35 -8.80 0.66
N GLY A 51 -15.73 -8.42 1.89
CA GLY A 51 -15.11 -8.94 3.11
C GLY A 51 -13.77 -8.32 3.48
N TYR A 52 -13.36 -7.21 2.85
CA TYR A 52 -12.21 -6.44 3.33
C TYR A 52 -12.42 -6.00 4.79
N SER A 53 -11.42 -6.23 5.63
CA SER A 53 -11.29 -5.61 6.95
C SER A 53 -9.87 -5.16 7.21
N LEU A 54 -9.73 -4.09 7.98
CA LEU A 54 -8.43 -3.55 8.39
C LEU A 54 -7.68 -4.55 9.25
N ALA A 55 -8.37 -5.21 10.17
CA ALA A 55 -7.80 -6.22 11.06
C ALA A 55 -7.18 -7.38 10.25
N ALA A 56 -7.87 -7.86 9.21
CA ALA A 56 -7.32 -8.91 8.34
C ALA A 56 -6.10 -8.42 7.55
N ALA A 57 -6.10 -7.17 7.07
CA ALA A 57 -4.95 -6.59 6.38
C ALA A 57 -3.72 -6.49 7.31
N VAL A 58 -3.88 -5.98 8.54
CA VAL A 58 -2.79 -5.93 9.54
C VAL A 58 -2.28 -7.33 9.86
N LYS A 59 -3.19 -8.30 10.04
CA LYS A 59 -2.80 -9.70 10.30
C LYS A 59 -2.00 -10.30 9.13
N ARG A 60 -2.36 -9.97 7.88
CA ARG A 60 -1.57 -10.36 6.69
C ARG A 60 -0.16 -9.77 6.74
N ALA A 61 -0.01 -8.47 7.02
CA ALA A 61 1.32 -7.84 7.16
C ALA A 61 2.17 -8.53 8.24
N GLN A 62 1.57 -8.85 9.39
CA GLN A 62 2.27 -9.53 10.48
C GLN A 62 2.69 -10.96 10.13
N SER A 63 1.85 -11.70 9.39
CA SER A 63 2.06 -13.12 9.12
C SER A 63 2.93 -13.38 7.89
N ASN A 64 2.78 -12.56 6.84
CA ASN A 64 3.43 -12.77 5.55
C ASN A 64 4.73 -11.98 5.40
N GLY A 65 4.99 -11.04 6.32
CA GLY A 65 6.10 -10.11 6.23
C GLY A 65 5.82 -8.94 5.27
N PRO A 66 6.85 -8.16 4.90
CA PRO A 66 6.68 -6.93 4.15
C PRO A 66 6.09 -7.16 2.75
N LEU A 67 5.01 -6.44 2.43
CA LEU A 67 4.26 -6.54 1.16
C LEU A 67 5.14 -6.41 -0.10
N LEU A 68 6.17 -5.57 -0.05
CA LEU A 68 7.06 -5.27 -1.16
C LEU A 68 8.46 -5.86 -0.94
N GLN A 69 8.60 -6.90 -0.12
CA GLN A 69 9.88 -7.56 0.10
C GLN A 69 10.53 -7.97 -1.23
N GLY A 70 11.73 -7.46 -1.48
CA GLY A 70 12.48 -7.72 -2.71
C GLY A 70 11.97 -6.97 -3.95
N ILE A 71 10.99 -6.06 -3.83
CA ILE A 71 10.43 -5.29 -4.95
C ILE A 71 11.02 -3.87 -4.97
N SER A 72 11.49 -3.47 -6.15
CA SER A 72 11.94 -2.11 -6.45
C SER A 72 10.83 -1.33 -7.17
N VAL A 73 10.49 -0.15 -6.68
CA VAL A 73 9.38 0.66 -7.20
C VAL A 73 9.92 1.91 -7.90
N TYR A 74 9.56 2.09 -9.18
CA TYR A 74 9.78 3.32 -9.91
C TYR A 74 8.45 3.99 -10.24
N VAL A 75 8.39 5.32 -10.06
CA VAL A 75 7.19 6.11 -10.36
C VAL A 75 7.46 7.11 -11.48
N PHE A 76 6.69 7.02 -12.56
CA PHE A 76 6.78 7.90 -13.72
C PHE A 76 6.46 9.38 -13.41
N PRO A 77 6.98 10.35 -14.18
CA PRO A 77 6.71 11.78 -14.02
C PRO A 77 5.23 12.17 -13.98
N SER A 78 4.33 11.41 -14.61
CA SER A 78 2.88 11.64 -14.53
C SER A 78 2.29 11.67 -13.12
N VAL A 79 2.90 10.97 -12.15
CA VAL A 79 2.36 10.98 -10.79
C VAL A 79 2.68 12.32 -10.14
N GLY A 80 1.66 13.14 -9.89
CA GLY A 80 1.85 14.51 -9.39
C GLY A 80 2.39 14.54 -7.97
N ASP A 81 1.70 13.85 -7.05
CA ASP A 81 2.11 13.80 -5.64
C ASP A 81 2.91 12.52 -5.33
N LYS A 82 4.23 12.69 -5.27
CA LYS A 82 5.20 11.62 -4.98
C LYS A 82 5.80 11.70 -3.59
N ARG A 83 5.50 12.74 -2.80
CA ARG A 83 6.27 13.06 -1.59
C ARG A 83 6.26 11.92 -0.58
N ASP A 84 5.09 11.30 -0.42
CA ASP A 84 4.87 10.26 0.59
C ASP A 84 5.10 8.84 0.05
N LEU A 85 5.21 8.67 -1.27
CA LEU A 85 5.36 7.35 -1.89
C LEU A 85 6.66 6.64 -1.50
N PRO A 86 7.84 7.30 -1.42
CA PRO A 86 9.06 6.65 -0.94
C PRO A 86 8.91 6.13 0.50
N ILE A 87 8.23 6.89 1.37
CA ILE A 87 8.00 6.51 2.77
C ILE A 87 7.08 5.29 2.80
N LEU A 88 6.03 5.28 1.97
CA LEU A 88 5.11 4.15 1.87
C LEU A 88 5.80 2.89 1.34
N VAL A 89 6.63 3.01 0.30
CA VAL A 89 7.40 1.90 -0.26
C VAL A 89 8.36 1.34 0.78
N ALA A 90 9.05 2.19 1.52
CA ALA A 90 9.95 1.77 2.60
C ALA A 90 9.20 1.06 3.73
N ALA A 91 8.04 1.59 4.15
CA ALA A 91 7.21 0.96 5.17
C ALA A 91 6.67 -0.41 4.74
N ALA A 92 6.49 -0.62 3.44
CA ALA A 92 6.11 -1.91 2.86
C ALA A 92 7.31 -2.84 2.58
N GLY A 93 8.54 -2.44 2.92
CA GLY A 93 9.77 -3.24 2.73
C GLY A 93 10.33 -3.24 1.31
N GLY A 94 9.86 -2.34 0.45
CA GLY A 94 10.36 -2.19 -0.92
C GLY A 94 11.49 -1.18 -1.06
N MET A 95 12.09 -1.15 -2.25
CA MET A 95 13.15 -0.19 -2.60
C MET A 95 12.63 0.90 -3.52
N TRP A 96 12.84 2.17 -3.15
CA TRP A 96 12.47 3.31 -4.01
C TRP A 96 13.53 3.60 -5.07
N LEU A 97 13.12 3.60 -6.34
CA LEU A 97 14.00 3.93 -7.47
C LEU A 97 13.86 5.41 -7.86
N LYS A 98 14.95 6.18 -7.69
CA LYS A 98 15.01 7.60 -8.11
C LYS A 98 15.13 7.77 -9.64
N ARG A 99 15.56 6.73 -10.34
CA ARG A 99 15.78 6.73 -11.79
C ARG A 99 15.09 5.51 -12.40
N PHE A 100 14.77 5.61 -13.68
CA PHE A 100 14.23 4.48 -14.42
C PHE A 100 15.23 3.31 -14.39
N PRO A 101 14.79 2.07 -14.08
CA PRO A 101 15.69 0.94 -13.91
C PRO A 101 16.36 0.53 -15.23
N LEU A 102 17.50 -0.16 -15.12
CA LEU A 102 18.24 -0.70 -16.27
C LEU A 102 17.57 -1.96 -16.84
N GLN A 103 16.88 -2.73 -16.00
CA GLN A 103 16.11 -3.93 -16.37
C GLN A 103 14.64 -3.77 -15.93
N PRO A 104 13.83 -2.97 -16.66
CA PRO A 104 12.45 -2.68 -16.26
C PRO A 104 11.49 -3.87 -16.31
N GLU A 105 11.83 -4.90 -17.09
CA GLU A 105 11.08 -6.15 -17.24
C GLU A 105 11.31 -7.17 -16.12
N ASP A 106 12.26 -6.92 -15.22
CA ASP A 106 12.51 -7.81 -14.09
C ASP A 106 11.24 -7.93 -13.22
N PRO A 107 10.77 -9.14 -12.86
CA PRO A 107 9.59 -9.35 -12.02
C PRO A 107 9.63 -8.63 -10.66
N SER A 108 10.83 -8.32 -10.16
CA SER A 108 11.08 -7.56 -8.93
C SER A 108 10.92 -6.05 -9.11
N VAL A 109 10.68 -5.56 -10.33
CA VAL A 109 10.46 -4.14 -10.61
C VAL A 109 8.97 -3.85 -10.76
N LEU A 110 8.49 -2.84 -10.03
CA LEU A 110 7.14 -2.31 -10.14
C LEU A 110 7.19 -0.90 -10.72
N LEU A 111 6.66 -0.76 -11.94
CA LEU A 111 6.53 0.54 -12.63
C LEU A 111 5.14 1.12 -12.40
N LEU A 112 5.06 2.29 -11.77
CA LEU A 112 3.81 2.96 -11.43
C LEU A 112 3.66 4.30 -12.14
N ALA A 113 2.44 4.61 -12.57
CA ALA A 113 2.12 5.86 -13.25
C ALA A 113 0.68 6.31 -12.98
N GLU A 114 0.31 7.51 -13.42
CA GLU A 114 -1.10 7.93 -13.47
C GLU A 114 -1.69 7.56 -14.83
N ARG A 115 -3.02 7.55 -14.97
CA ARG A 115 -3.64 7.36 -16.30
C ARG A 115 -3.27 8.44 -17.31
N SER A 116 -3.05 9.66 -16.81
CA SER A 116 -2.51 10.76 -17.60
C SER A 116 -1.06 10.45 -18.02
N VAL A 117 -0.66 10.90 -19.21
CA VAL A 117 0.70 10.75 -19.72
C VAL A 117 1.38 12.11 -19.70
N ASN A 118 2.56 12.20 -19.08
CA ASN A 118 3.25 13.48 -18.93
C ASN A 118 4.21 13.82 -20.08
N SER A 119 4.73 12.81 -20.80
CA SER A 119 5.68 13.02 -21.89
C SER A 119 5.66 11.90 -22.94
N GLU A 120 6.19 12.18 -24.13
CA GLU A 120 6.31 11.17 -25.18
C GLU A 120 7.29 10.05 -24.81
N ARG A 121 8.34 10.35 -24.04
CA ARG A 121 9.27 9.33 -23.51
C ARG A 121 8.55 8.35 -22.59
N GLU A 122 7.68 8.87 -21.72
CA GLU A 122 6.84 8.05 -20.85
C GLU A 122 5.84 7.23 -21.67
N ARG A 123 5.17 7.84 -22.66
CA ARG A 123 4.26 7.14 -23.58
C ARG A 123 4.94 5.94 -24.23
N LYS A 124 6.14 6.13 -24.78
CA LYS A 124 6.92 5.05 -25.41
C LYS A 124 7.23 3.93 -24.42
N ARG A 125 7.68 4.26 -23.21
CA ARG A 125 7.99 3.26 -22.17
C ARG A 125 6.75 2.47 -21.72
N ARG A 126 5.61 3.14 -21.55
CA ARG A 126 4.35 2.46 -21.18
C ARG A 126 3.86 1.48 -22.24
N LYS A 127 4.12 1.76 -23.53
CA LYS A 127 3.82 0.81 -24.62
C LYS A 127 4.75 -0.41 -24.64
N THR A 128 5.94 -0.29 -24.08
CA THR A 128 6.98 -1.34 -24.10
C THR A 128 6.94 -2.23 -22.86
N PHE A 129 6.67 -1.64 -21.69
CA PHE A 129 6.78 -2.32 -20.40
C PHE A 129 5.45 -2.40 -19.69
N GLU A 130 5.32 -3.36 -18.77
CA GLU A 130 4.16 -3.43 -17.89
C GLU A 130 4.19 -2.28 -16.88
N VAL A 131 3.23 -1.37 -17.00
CA VAL A 131 3.08 -0.24 -16.11
C VAL A 131 1.71 -0.31 -15.44
N TYR A 132 1.65 0.05 -14.17
CA TYR A 132 0.45 -0.03 -13.37
C TYR A 132 0.04 1.36 -12.87
N ASP A 133 -1.24 1.55 -12.63
CA ASP A 133 -1.77 2.76 -12.01
C ASP A 133 -1.21 2.86 -10.58
N VAL A 134 -0.81 4.07 -10.16
CA VAL A 134 -0.28 4.33 -8.82
C VAL A 134 -1.24 3.93 -7.70
N GLU A 135 -2.55 3.87 -7.99
CA GLU A 135 -3.56 3.36 -7.07
C GLU A 135 -3.33 1.89 -6.67
N LEU A 136 -2.60 1.11 -7.48
CA LEU A 136 -2.17 -0.25 -7.09
C LEU A 136 -1.41 -0.23 -5.77
N LEU A 137 -0.45 0.68 -5.62
CA LEU A 137 0.38 0.77 -4.42
C LEU A 137 -0.45 1.21 -3.21
N ARG A 138 -1.38 2.15 -3.40
CA ARG A 138 -2.24 2.66 -2.32
C ARG A 138 -3.24 1.61 -1.86
N GLU A 139 -3.89 0.91 -2.79
CA GLU A 139 -4.76 -0.21 -2.44
C GLU A 139 -3.95 -1.31 -1.75
N ALA A 140 -2.84 -1.74 -2.34
CA ALA A 140 -2.02 -2.81 -1.79
C ALA A 140 -1.52 -2.47 -0.37
N ALA A 141 -1.17 -1.22 -0.09
CA ALA A 141 -0.80 -0.80 1.25
C ALA A 141 -1.96 -0.90 2.27
N CYS A 142 -3.20 -0.64 1.85
CA CYS A 142 -4.37 -0.81 2.72
C CYS A 142 -4.76 -2.27 2.90
N THR A 143 -4.64 -3.08 1.85
CA THR A 143 -5.17 -4.46 1.82
C THR A 143 -4.11 -5.51 2.16
N GLN A 144 -2.84 -5.16 2.03
CA GLN A 144 -1.70 -6.09 2.04
C GLN A 144 -1.81 -7.16 0.93
N GLU A 145 -2.35 -6.77 -0.23
CA GLU A 145 -2.52 -7.64 -1.41
C GLU A 145 -2.18 -6.89 -2.71
N LEU A 146 -1.29 -7.44 -3.52
CA LEU A 146 -0.83 -6.82 -4.77
C LEU A 146 -1.65 -7.29 -5.99
N ARG A 147 -2.81 -6.68 -6.22
CA ARG A 147 -3.76 -7.03 -7.31
C ARG A 147 -3.37 -6.44 -8.67
N LYS A 148 -2.18 -6.79 -9.19
CA LYS A 148 -1.60 -6.24 -10.44
C LYS A 148 -2.58 -6.17 -11.62
N SER A 149 -3.36 -7.23 -11.85
CA SER A 149 -4.30 -7.31 -12.97
C SER A 149 -5.39 -6.23 -12.96
N ALA A 150 -5.82 -5.78 -11.78
CA ALA A 150 -6.86 -4.75 -11.64
C ALA A 150 -6.36 -3.33 -11.99
N TYR A 151 -5.04 -3.14 -12.09
CA TYR A 151 -4.40 -1.83 -12.18
C TYR A 151 -3.45 -1.68 -13.36
N ARG A 152 -3.36 -2.65 -14.26
CA ARG A 152 -2.49 -2.57 -15.43
C ARG A 152 -2.94 -1.42 -16.33
N LEU A 153 -2.00 -0.54 -16.68
CA LEU A 153 -2.16 0.49 -17.71
C LEU A 153 -1.72 -0.10 -19.05
N GLN A 154 -2.55 0.10 -20.09
CA GLN A 154 -2.25 -0.28 -21.47
C GLN A 154 -1.36 0.76 -22.16
#